data_AF-A0ABD2PC65-F1
#
_entry.id   AF-A0ABD2PC65-F1
#
_cell.length_a   1.000
_cell.length_b   1.000
_cell.length_c   1.000
_cell.angle_alpha   90.00
_cell.angle_beta   90.00
_cell.angle_gamma   90.00
#
_symmetry.space_group_name_H-M   'P 1'
#
loop_
_entity.id
_entity.type
_entity.pdbx_description
1 polymer ?
#
loop_
_entity_poly.entity_id
_entity_poly.type
_entity_poly.pdbx_seq_one_letter_code
_entity_poly.pdbx_strand_id
1 'polypeptide(L)'
;MSTYLLNVTKSLQNLTINTHRKLGPLLNKKLDIDYSRKNVIFSNPTRNTNFFNKLPAESLWKGNTSVSNAGRKRGRAKTVNKRNIKDLNRGQVIGVGKANIMWPGLSTPIIRGKEIIEQQQLPEDPEREQKLIKMRDQMGKFRFPKISPIDRGWSGAKMPGRSIGPPDAVTDDETFEGFDTRVLELKTVFNMKGNYGRKRRVSVLSVTGNKNGLAGFANGKGLEPRTAMRKSKNRAGQKLIHIKLFNNHTVYHDFFTQFGATKITVSPKPEGYGLRCHRAIKTMCEVIGIKDLFAKVEGSTNINHITKAFFLGLVNQKTHAEIAQEKGLHLVQYSEATGFFPTVLASPTKCRTEEEIDKKEILDFKLYCMDGKVTLRKKKIPPFYTNHKSWQLYLRKQEKIRNQDQVRINLKVEYGEVRSFLTDKYPECKPAKWVKQKDPEAEEN
;
A
#
# COMPACT_ATOMS: atom_id res chain seq x y z
N MET A 1 52.41 9.38 -52.39
CA MET A 1 52.50 7.97 -51.94
C MET A 1 52.01 7.71 -50.51
N SER A 2 51.81 8.71 -49.64
CA SER A 2 51.39 8.50 -48.24
C SER A 2 49.86 8.27 -48.05
N THR A 3 49.02 8.73 -48.98
CA THR A 3 47.55 8.67 -48.85
C THR A 3 46.91 7.35 -49.31
N TYR A 4 47.61 6.52 -50.08
CA TYR A 4 47.12 5.21 -50.51
C TYR A 4 47.34 4.10 -49.46
N LEU A 5 48.34 4.25 -48.58
CA LEU A 5 48.63 3.28 -47.53
C LEU A 5 47.64 3.34 -46.35
N LEU A 6 47.01 4.49 -46.10
CA LEU A 6 46.03 4.66 -45.02
C LEU A 6 44.64 4.07 -45.34
N ASN A 7 44.30 3.89 -46.62
CA ASN A 7 43.03 3.26 -47.00
C ASN A 7 43.10 1.73 -47.02
N VAL A 8 44.29 1.16 -47.19
CA VAL A 8 44.53 -0.29 -47.12
C VAL A 8 44.40 -0.80 -45.68
N THR A 9 44.77 -0.01 -44.67
CA THR A 9 44.66 -0.42 -43.26
C THR A 9 43.22 -0.39 -42.74
N LYS A 10 42.38 0.55 -43.19
CA LYS A 10 40.94 0.57 -42.88
C LYS A 10 40.14 -0.54 -43.57
N SER A 11 40.50 -0.92 -44.79
CA SER A 11 39.87 -2.05 -45.48
C SER A 11 40.30 -3.39 -44.86
N LEU A 12 41.56 -3.51 -44.43
CA LEU A 12 42.09 -4.71 -43.76
C LEU A 12 41.55 -4.92 -42.34
N GLN A 13 41.22 -3.85 -41.59
CA GLN A 13 40.55 -3.98 -40.29
C GLN A 13 39.10 -4.48 -40.41
N ASN A 14 38.42 -4.22 -41.53
CA ASN A 14 37.10 -4.82 -41.83
C ASN A 14 37.20 -6.24 -42.42
N LEU A 15 38.41 -6.71 -42.71
CA LEU A 15 38.73 -8.05 -43.22
C LEU A 15 39.22 -9.01 -42.12
N THR A 16 39.17 -8.63 -40.83
CA THR A 16 39.32 -9.62 -39.76
C THR A 16 38.22 -10.66 -39.90
N ILE A 17 38.66 -11.81 -40.40
CA ILE A 17 37.92 -12.99 -40.81
C ILE A 17 36.72 -13.22 -39.89
N ASN A 18 35.55 -12.81 -40.37
CA ASN A 18 34.29 -13.41 -39.97
C ASN A 18 34.38 -14.87 -40.46
N THR A 19 34.59 -15.82 -39.55
CA THR A 19 34.65 -17.27 -39.85
C THR A 19 33.29 -17.86 -40.29
N HIS A 20 32.40 -17.02 -40.82
CA HIS A 20 31.13 -17.38 -41.43
C HIS A 20 31.14 -17.19 -42.95
N ARG A 21 32.26 -17.47 -43.62
CA ARG A 21 32.19 -17.84 -45.05
C ARG A 21 32.14 -19.36 -45.11
N LYS A 22 30.96 -19.89 -45.47
CA LYS A 22 30.86 -21.25 -46.02
C LYS A 22 31.85 -21.32 -47.19
N LEU A 23 32.97 -22.00 -47.01
CA LEU A 23 33.80 -22.44 -48.12
C LEU A 23 32.89 -23.25 -49.04
N GLY A 24 32.68 -22.74 -50.27
CA GLY A 24 31.89 -23.43 -51.28
C GLY A 24 32.52 -24.78 -51.63
N PRO A 25 31.74 -25.70 -52.25
CA PRO A 25 32.06 -27.12 -52.39
C PRO A 25 33.23 -27.44 -53.36
N LEU A 26 34.03 -26.45 -53.76
CA LEU A 26 35.06 -26.60 -54.80
C LEU A 26 36.41 -27.16 -54.29
N LEU A 27 36.62 -27.22 -52.97
CA LEU A 27 37.85 -27.76 -52.37
C LEU A 27 37.74 -29.21 -51.86
N ASN A 28 36.56 -29.82 -51.95
CA ASN A 28 36.32 -31.18 -51.43
C ASN A 28 36.45 -32.30 -52.47
N LYS A 29 36.88 -32.02 -53.70
CA LYS A 29 37.03 -33.05 -54.76
C LYS A 29 38.37 -33.80 -54.73
N LYS A 30 39.26 -33.55 -53.75
CA LYS A 30 40.62 -34.12 -53.74
C LYS A 30 41.02 -34.89 -52.49
N LEU A 31 40.07 -35.18 -51.60
CA LEU A 31 40.34 -35.97 -50.40
C LEU A 31 39.19 -36.98 -50.23
N ASP A 32 39.48 -38.26 -50.45
CA ASP A 32 38.61 -39.38 -50.09
C ASP A 32 38.51 -39.44 -48.56
N ILE A 33 37.59 -38.64 -48.00
CA ILE A 33 37.29 -38.62 -46.58
C ILE A 33 35.97 -39.38 -46.40
N ASP A 34 36.09 -40.50 -45.72
CA ASP A 34 35.00 -41.41 -45.40
C ASP A 34 33.96 -40.73 -44.48
N TYR A 35 32.73 -40.51 -44.98
CA TYR A 35 31.69 -39.73 -44.30
C TYR A 35 30.92 -40.51 -43.21
N SER A 36 31.37 -41.71 -42.82
CA SER A 36 30.69 -42.57 -41.83
C SER A 36 30.84 -42.08 -40.38
N ARG A 37 31.82 -41.20 -40.10
CA ARG A 37 31.99 -40.56 -38.79
C ARG A 37 31.46 -39.13 -38.85
N LYS A 38 30.19 -38.93 -38.46
CA LYS A 38 29.65 -37.60 -38.12
C LYS A 38 30.28 -37.06 -36.83
N ASN A 39 31.59 -36.78 -36.86
CA ASN A 39 32.18 -35.84 -35.94
C ASN A 39 31.73 -34.45 -36.38
N VAL A 40 30.61 -33.99 -35.82
CA VAL A 40 30.20 -32.59 -35.91
C VAL A 40 31.35 -31.78 -35.33
N ILE A 41 32.16 -31.17 -36.19
CA ILE A 41 33.17 -30.20 -35.77
C ILE A 41 32.38 -29.03 -35.19
N PHE A 42 32.16 -29.05 -33.88
CA PHE A 42 31.79 -27.86 -33.14
C PHE A 42 32.98 -26.91 -33.27
N SER A 43 32.96 -26.07 -34.30
CA SER A 43 33.84 -24.91 -34.36
C SER A 43 33.39 -23.95 -33.27
N ASN A 44 33.83 -24.20 -32.04
CA ASN A 44 33.76 -23.20 -30.99
C ASN A 44 34.52 -21.98 -31.53
N PRO A 45 33.88 -20.82 -31.73
CA PRO A 45 34.59 -19.63 -32.14
C PRO A 45 35.51 -19.22 -31.00
N THR A 46 36.77 -19.66 -31.04
CA THR A 46 37.81 -19.17 -30.13
C THR A 46 38.07 -17.73 -30.50
N ARG A 47 37.52 -16.80 -29.72
CA ARG A 47 37.91 -15.40 -29.82
C ARG A 47 39.37 -15.31 -29.38
N ASN A 48 40.27 -15.04 -30.32
CA ASN A 48 41.67 -14.76 -30.02
C ASN A 48 41.75 -13.41 -29.29
N THR A 49 41.78 -13.42 -27.96
CA THR A 49 41.95 -12.21 -27.15
C THR A 49 43.44 -11.91 -26.99
N ASN A 50 43.92 -10.82 -27.57
CA ASN A 50 45.25 -10.27 -27.33
C ASN A 50 45.20 -9.16 -26.26
N PHE A 51 46.32 -8.81 -25.64
CA PHE A 51 46.47 -7.70 -24.69
C PHE A 51 45.86 -6.39 -25.22
N PHE A 52 46.18 -6.03 -26.45
CA PHE A 52 45.65 -4.80 -27.10
C PHE A 52 44.14 -4.85 -27.40
N ASN A 53 43.54 -6.04 -27.40
CA ASN A 53 42.10 -6.23 -27.67
C ASN A 53 41.28 -6.41 -26.37
N LYS A 54 41.89 -6.24 -25.19
CA LYS A 54 41.17 -6.30 -23.91
C LYS A 54 40.42 -4.99 -23.69
N LEU A 55 39.14 -5.11 -23.33
CA LEU A 55 38.30 -3.97 -22.99
C LEU A 55 38.19 -3.80 -21.48
N PRO A 56 37.96 -2.56 -20.99
CA PRO A 56 37.71 -2.32 -19.58
C PRO A 56 36.42 -3.02 -19.14
N ALA A 57 36.33 -3.34 -17.84
CA ALA A 57 35.20 -4.03 -17.25
C ALA A 57 33.86 -3.32 -17.53
N GLU A 58 33.83 -1.99 -17.54
CA GLU A 58 32.63 -1.20 -17.83
C GLU A 58 32.08 -1.50 -19.24
N SER A 59 32.94 -1.53 -20.25
CA SER A 59 32.58 -1.84 -21.64
C SER A 59 32.06 -3.28 -21.79
N LEU A 60 32.70 -4.24 -21.10
CA LEU A 60 32.27 -5.64 -21.08
C LEU A 60 30.88 -5.79 -20.41
N TRP A 61 30.69 -5.17 -19.25
CA TRP A 61 29.41 -5.20 -18.54
C TRP A 61 28.31 -4.45 -19.30
N LYS A 62 28.63 -3.33 -19.94
CA LYS A 62 27.71 -2.61 -20.82
C LYS A 62 27.28 -3.49 -21.99
N GLY A 63 28.20 -4.19 -22.65
CA GLY A 63 27.86 -5.16 -23.71
C GLY A 63 26.96 -6.29 -23.23
N ASN A 64 27.25 -6.85 -22.04
CA ASN A 64 26.54 -8.01 -21.49
C ASN A 64 25.14 -7.69 -20.92
N THR A 65 24.99 -6.51 -20.30
CA THR A 65 23.74 -6.13 -19.58
C THR A 65 22.86 -5.15 -20.33
N SER A 66 23.40 -4.43 -21.32
CA SER A 66 22.60 -3.52 -22.10
C SER A 66 21.61 -4.27 -22.98
N VAL A 67 20.46 -3.64 -23.19
CA VAL A 67 19.51 -4.02 -24.21
C VAL A 67 19.75 -3.16 -25.45
N SER A 68 19.41 -3.69 -26.63
CA SER A 68 19.41 -2.88 -27.86
C SER A 68 18.60 -1.60 -27.66
N ASN A 69 18.97 -0.51 -28.34
CA ASN A 69 18.25 0.76 -28.23
C ASN A 69 16.75 0.61 -28.54
N ALA A 70 16.40 -0.23 -29.53
CA ALA A 70 15.01 -0.58 -29.83
C ALA A 70 14.33 -1.33 -28.67
N GLY A 71 15.03 -2.29 -28.04
CA GLY A 71 14.56 -3.02 -26.87
C GLY A 71 14.32 -2.12 -25.67
N ARG A 72 15.25 -1.19 -25.38
CA ARG A 72 15.15 -0.19 -24.30
C ARG A 72 13.96 0.74 -24.47
N LYS A 73 13.74 1.23 -25.70
CA LYS A 73 12.68 2.21 -25.98
C LYS A 73 11.27 1.62 -25.89
N ARG A 74 11.08 0.37 -26.35
CA ARG A 74 9.75 -0.24 -26.50
C ARG A 74 9.46 -1.39 -25.54
N GLY A 75 10.40 -1.76 -24.66
CA GLY A 75 10.19 -2.82 -23.67
C GLY A 75 10.03 -4.20 -24.29
N ARG A 76 10.80 -4.53 -25.33
CA ARG A 76 10.73 -5.83 -26.01
C ARG A 76 11.38 -6.98 -25.24
N ALA A 77 12.23 -6.66 -24.26
CA ALA A 77 12.95 -7.65 -23.46
C ALA A 77 12.13 -8.06 -22.23
N LYS A 78 12.10 -9.37 -21.93
CA LYS A 78 11.57 -9.89 -20.67
C LYS A 78 12.51 -9.49 -19.53
N THR A 79 11.94 -9.14 -18.37
CA THR A 79 12.73 -8.78 -17.17
C THR A 79 13.17 -10.02 -16.38
N VAL A 80 12.62 -11.19 -16.71
CA VAL A 80 12.98 -12.49 -16.12
C VAL A 80 14.44 -12.80 -16.46
N ASN A 81 15.24 -13.21 -15.46
CA ASN A 81 16.66 -13.56 -15.59
C ASN A 81 17.59 -12.41 -16.04
N LYS A 82 17.31 -11.16 -15.63
CA LYS A 82 18.23 -10.05 -15.86
C LYS A 82 19.59 -10.36 -15.21
N ARG A 83 20.66 -10.28 -16.01
CA ARG A 83 22.04 -10.41 -15.51
C ARG A 83 22.39 -9.17 -14.68
N ASN A 84 22.79 -9.39 -13.43
CA ASN A 84 23.26 -8.33 -12.54
C ASN A 84 24.75 -8.07 -12.79
N ILE A 85 25.13 -6.79 -12.77
CA ILE A 85 26.53 -6.38 -12.82
C ILE A 85 27.19 -6.85 -11.51
N LYS A 86 28.33 -7.53 -11.63
CA LYS A 86 29.17 -7.91 -10.50
C LYS A 86 30.47 -7.11 -10.58
N ASP A 87 30.77 -6.39 -9.52
CA ASP A 87 32.07 -5.74 -9.39
C ASP A 87 33.13 -6.78 -9.02
N LEU A 88 34.10 -6.98 -9.92
CA LEU A 88 35.18 -7.96 -9.75
C LEU A 88 36.36 -7.39 -8.95
N ASN A 89 36.44 -6.07 -8.80
CA ASN A 89 37.51 -5.40 -8.08
C ASN A 89 37.24 -5.41 -6.55
N ARG A 90 35.97 -5.57 -6.16
CA ARG A 90 35.58 -5.62 -4.76
C ARG A 90 36.18 -6.85 -4.07
N GLY A 91 36.98 -6.62 -3.04
CA GLY A 91 37.65 -7.67 -2.25
C GLY A 91 39.03 -8.09 -2.78
N GLN A 92 39.55 -7.42 -3.81
CA GLN A 92 40.93 -7.57 -4.25
C GLN A 92 41.83 -6.53 -3.57
N VAL A 93 43.05 -6.93 -3.21
CA VAL A 93 44.06 -6.07 -2.58
C VAL A 93 45.23 -5.93 -3.55
N ILE A 94 45.74 -4.71 -3.70
CA ILE A 94 46.88 -4.42 -4.59
C ILE A 94 48.11 -5.18 -4.08
N GLY A 95 48.87 -5.78 -4.99
CA GLY A 95 50.03 -6.61 -4.64
C GLY A 95 49.69 -8.05 -4.25
N VAL A 96 48.41 -8.44 -4.22
CA VAL A 96 48.00 -9.84 -3.99
C VAL A 96 47.64 -10.50 -5.31
N GLY A 97 48.31 -11.60 -5.66
CA GLY A 97 48.08 -12.37 -6.89
C GLY A 97 48.06 -13.88 -6.64
N LYS A 98 48.03 -14.65 -7.73
CA LYS A 98 48.13 -16.13 -7.66
C LYS A 98 49.49 -16.57 -7.13
N ALA A 99 50.56 -15.89 -7.56
CA ALA A 99 51.87 -16.07 -6.94
C ALA A 99 51.86 -15.41 -5.56
N ASN A 100 52.19 -16.18 -4.52
CA ASN A 100 52.24 -15.70 -3.14
C ASN A 100 53.54 -14.92 -2.89
N ILE A 101 53.64 -13.71 -3.43
CA ILE A 101 54.81 -12.84 -3.29
C ILE A 101 54.51 -11.75 -2.27
N MET A 102 55.43 -11.54 -1.33
CA MET A 102 55.42 -10.38 -0.45
C MET A 102 56.07 -9.20 -1.17
N TRP A 103 55.27 -8.19 -1.44
CA TRP A 103 55.70 -6.89 -1.96
C TRP A 103 55.79 -5.88 -0.81
N PRO A 104 56.99 -5.43 -0.41
CA PRO A 104 57.18 -4.36 0.56
C PRO A 104 56.55 -3.06 0.02
N GLY A 105 55.75 -2.38 0.85
CA GLY A 105 55.01 -1.17 0.48
C GLY A 105 53.67 -1.38 -0.23
N LEU A 106 53.34 -2.61 -0.68
CA LEU A 106 52.05 -2.94 -1.30
C LEU A 106 51.24 -3.92 -0.46
N SER A 107 51.76 -5.15 -0.31
CA SER A 107 51.09 -6.23 0.43
C SER A 107 51.55 -6.32 1.89
N THR A 108 52.75 -5.80 2.17
CA THR A 108 53.39 -5.81 3.49
C THR A 108 54.00 -4.44 3.76
N PRO A 109 54.14 -4.01 5.03
CA PRO A 109 54.86 -2.78 5.35
C PRO A 109 56.34 -2.91 4.96
N ILE A 110 56.98 -1.79 4.63
CA ILE A 110 58.40 -1.75 4.23
C ILE A 110 59.32 -2.15 5.40
N ILE A 111 58.92 -1.83 6.63
CA ILE A 111 59.68 -2.09 7.85
C ILE A 111 58.83 -2.95 8.78
N ARG A 112 59.40 -4.02 9.34
CA ARG A 112 58.80 -4.82 10.41
C ARG A 112 59.78 -4.90 11.57
N GLY A 113 59.51 -4.15 12.63
CA GLY A 113 60.45 -4.01 13.74
C GLY A 113 61.63 -3.10 13.37
N LYS A 114 62.86 -3.62 13.37
CA LYS A 114 64.09 -2.90 13.00
C LYS A 114 64.62 -3.27 11.60
N GLU A 115 63.98 -4.21 10.92
CA GLU A 115 64.46 -4.78 9.66
C GLU A 115 63.63 -4.27 8.48
N ILE A 116 64.33 -3.98 7.37
CA ILE A 116 63.74 -3.66 6.08
C ILE A 116 63.35 -4.99 5.42
N ILE A 117 62.10 -5.10 4.99
CA ILE A 117 61.59 -6.31 4.37
C ILE A 117 61.95 -6.31 2.89
N GLU A 118 62.60 -7.38 2.42
CA GLU A 118 62.86 -7.61 1.00
C GLU A 118 61.72 -8.38 0.33
N GLN A 119 61.68 -8.32 -1.01
CA GLN A 119 60.70 -9.08 -1.77
C GLN A 119 60.97 -10.59 -1.64
N GLN A 120 60.01 -11.32 -1.08
CA GLN A 120 60.14 -12.76 -0.88
C GLN A 120 58.92 -13.50 -1.44
N GLN A 121 59.16 -14.58 -2.18
CA GLN A 121 58.10 -15.52 -2.56
C GLN A 121 57.88 -16.53 -1.43
N LEU A 122 56.67 -16.54 -0.89
CA LEU A 122 56.25 -17.51 0.12
C LEU A 122 55.74 -18.79 -0.56
N PRO A 123 55.73 -19.93 0.18
CA PRO A 123 55.07 -21.14 -0.29
C PRO A 123 53.57 -20.89 -0.56
N GLU A 124 52.99 -21.72 -1.43
CA GLU A 124 51.57 -21.65 -1.74
C GLU A 124 50.74 -21.95 -0.47
N ASP A 125 49.78 -21.07 -0.18
CA ASP A 125 48.89 -21.19 0.98
C ASP A 125 47.47 -21.54 0.49
N PRO A 126 47.10 -22.83 0.47
CA PRO A 126 45.79 -23.26 -0.01
C PRO A 126 44.65 -22.79 0.89
N GLU A 127 44.89 -22.58 2.19
CA GLU A 127 43.88 -22.10 3.12
C GLU A 127 43.46 -20.66 2.81
N ARG A 128 44.45 -19.82 2.46
CA ARG A 128 44.20 -18.45 2.00
C ARG A 128 43.35 -18.41 0.74
N GLU A 129 43.64 -19.24 -0.25
CA GLU A 129 42.83 -19.33 -1.48
C GLU A 129 41.39 -19.75 -1.17
N GLN A 130 41.20 -20.78 -0.33
CA GLN A 130 39.89 -21.21 0.13
C GLN A 130 39.14 -20.09 0.86
N LYS A 131 39.84 -19.29 1.68
CA LYS A 131 39.27 -18.14 2.39
C LYS A 131 38.80 -17.05 1.42
N LEU A 132 39.58 -16.76 0.38
CA LEU A 132 39.20 -15.82 -0.69
C LEU A 132 37.99 -16.32 -1.48
N ILE A 133 37.94 -17.61 -1.81
CA ILE A 133 36.79 -18.25 -2.49
C ILE A 133 35.55 -18.17 -1.59
N LYS A 134 35.69 -18.46 -0.30
CA LYS A 134 34.59 -18.37 0.68
C LYS A 134 34.05 -16.94 0.79
N MET A 135 34.93 -15.93 0.84
CA MET A 135 34.50 -14.52 0.84
C MET A 135 33.78 -14.15 -0.46
N ARG A 136 34.31 -14.56 -1.61
CA ARG A 136 33.66 -14.36 -2.92
C ARG A 136 32.25 -14.95 -2.96
N ASP A 137 32.10 -16.18 -2.49
CA ASP A 137 30.83 -16.90 -2.52
C ASP A 137 29.83 -16.38 -1.48
N GLN A 138 30.30 -15.84 -0.35
CA GLN A 138 29.46 -15.11 0.61
C GLN A 138 28.93 -13.81 -0.02
N MET A 139 29.77 -13.04 -0.71
CA MET A 139 29.37 -11.80 -1.38
C MET A 139 28.37 -12.03 -2.52
N GLY A 140 28.40 -13.21 -3.14
CA GLY A 140 27.51 -13.57 -4.25
C GLY A 140 26.04 -13.81 -3.89
N LYS A 141 25.68 -13.92 -2.61
CA LYS A 141 24.33 -14.32 -2.13
C LYS A 141 23.41 -13.15 -1.78
N PHE A 142 23.45 -12.03 -2.51
CA PHE A 142 22.49 -10.94 -2.28
C PHE A 142 21.05 -11.42 -2.61
N ARG A 143 20.25 -11.66 -1.56
CA ARG A 143 18.81 -11.91 -1.67
C ARG A 143 18.09 -10.60 -1.40
N PHE A 144 17.08 -10.29 -2.22
CA PHE A 144 16.18 -9.17 -1.90
C PHE A 144 15.51 -9.45 -0.55
N PRO A 145 15.55 -8.52 0.41
CA PRO A 145 14.89 -8.71 1.69
C PRO A 145 13.39 -8.90 1.45
N LYS A 146 12.81 -9.97 2.03
CA LYS A 146 11.36 -10.16 2.02
C LYS A 146 10.74 -9.08 2.91
N ILE A 147 9.78 -8.34 2.37
CA ILE A 147 9.04 -7.32 3.13
C ILE A 147 8.25 -8.02 4.23
N SER A 148 8.41 -7.54 5.47
CA SER A 148 7.68 -8.03 6.64
C SER A 148 6.16 -7.88 6.41
N PRO A 149 5.30 -8.73 6.97
CA PRO A 149 3.86 -8.57 6.84
C PRO A 149 3.33 -7.23 7.35
N ILE A 150 3.99 -6.64 8.36
CA ILE A 150 3.63 -5.36 8.97
C ILE A 150 3.89 -4.19 8.01
N ASP A 151 4.97 -4.26 7.23
CA ASP A 151 5.35 -3.21 6.27
C ASP A 151 4.60 -3.33 4.92
N ARG A 152 3.75 -4.34 4.76
CA ARG A 152 2.96 -4.51 3.54
C ARG A 152 1.80 -3.53 3.51
N GLY A 153 1.51 -3.04 2.31
CA GLY A 153 0.27 -2.32 2.05
C GLY A 153 -0.92 -3.27 1.94
N TRP A 154 -1.92 -2.90 1.15
CA TRP A 154 -3.16 -3.67 1.04
C TRP A 154 -3.01 -5.06 0.44
N SER A 155 -1.97 -5.32 -0.36
CA SER A 155 -1.80 -6.61 -1.03
C SER A 155 -0.35 -6.90 -1.41
N GLY A 156 0.25 -7.91 -0.76
CA GLY A 156 1.56 -8.46 -1.10
C GLY A 156 2.65 -7.39 -1.19
N ALA A 157 3.39 -7.37 -2.30
CA ALA A 157 4.47 -6.42 -2.56
C ALA A 157 4.00 -5.11 -3.22
N LYS A 158 2.68 -4.88 -3.37
CA LYS A 158 2.17 -3.66 -4.01
C LYS A 158 2.33 -2.46 -3.07
N MET A 159 2.54 -1.29 -3.67
CA MET A 159 2.74 -0.04 -2.94
C MET A 159 1.48 0.57 -2.28
N PRO A 160 0.25 0.45 -2.83
CA PRO A 160 -0.94 1.02 -2.20
C PRO A 160 -1.14 0.53 -0.77
N GLY A 161 -1.35 1.47 0.16
CA GLY A 161 -1.42 1.25 1.61
C GLY A 161 -0.09 1.34 2.35
N ARG A 162 1.06 1.36 1.64
CA ARG A 162 2.38 1.42 2.26
C ARG A 162 2.78 2.86 2.58
N SER A 163 3.48 3.04 3.70
CA SER A 163 4.16 4.30 4.06
C SER A 163 5.42 4.53 3.21
N ILE A 164 5.62 5.78 2.79
CA ILE A 164 6.83 6.26 2.11
C ILE A 164 7.69 7.12 3.06
N GLY A 165 7.18 7.47 4.25
CA GLY A 165 7.78 8.41 5.18
C GLY A 165 7.37 9.88 4.93
N PRO A 166 7.90 10.82 5.71
CA PRO A 166 7.50 12.24 5.67
C PRO A 166 7.93 12.94 4.37
N PRO A 167 7.28 14.07 4.01
CA PRO A 167 7.74 14.94 2.93
C PRO A 167 9.20 15.36 3.07
N ASP A 168 9.87 15.59 1.93
CA ASP A 168 11.22 16.15 1.96
C ASP A 168 11.11 17.64 2.33
N ALA A 169 11.94 18.11 3.25
CA ALA A 169 12.07 19.53 3.60
C ALA A 169 12.55 20.35 2.38
N VAL A 170 12.02 21.58 2.23
CA VAL A 170 12.45 22.51 1.17
C VAL A 170 13.62 23.37 1.65
N THR A 171 13.56 23.79 2.91
CA THR A 171 14.58 24.58 3.61
C THR A 171 14.93 23.85 4.91
N ASP A 172 16.13 24.05 5.46
CA ASP A 172 16.59 23.37 6.68
C ASP A 172 15.70 23.66 7.91
N ASP A 173 14.95 24.78 7.90
CA ASP A 173 14.05 25.18 8.98
C ASP A 173 12.65 24.52 8.93
N GLU A 174 12.25 23.93 7.79
CA GLU A 174 10.91 23.33 7.61
C GLU A 174 10.94 21.81 7.75
N THR A 175 10.87 21.30 8.99
CA THR A 175 10.82 19.86 9.26
C THR A 175 9.38 19.34 9.34
N PHE A 176 9.09 18.27 8.60
CA PHE A 176 7.78 17.57 8.64
C PHE A 176 7.78 16.47 9.70
N GLU A 177 8.09 16.82 10.94
CA GLU A 177 8.10 15.87 12.06
C GLU A 177 6.67 15.38 12.35
N GLY A 178 6.54 14.07 12.60
CA GLY A 178 5.23 13.43 12.85
C GLY A 178 4.36 13.20 11.62
N PHE A 179 4.77 13.63 10.42
CA PHE A 179 4.03 13.36 9.19
C PHE A 179 4.31 11.95 8.66
N ASP A 180 3.25 11.25 8.25
CA ASP A 180 3.32 10.01 7.48
C ASP A 180 2.67 10.21 6.11
N THR A 181 3.35 9.75 5.05
CA THR A 181 2.79 9.72 3.70
C THR A 181 2.49 8.29 3.28
N ARG A 182 1.24 8.02 2.88
CA ARG A 182 0.81 6.73 2.36
C ARG A 182 0.36 6.80 0.91
N VAL A 183 0.66 5.75 0.15
CA VAL A 183 0.22 5.63 -1.26
C VAL A 183 -1.22 5.11 -1.31
N LEU A 184 -2.10 5.80 -2.02
CA LEU A 184 -3.47 5.34 -2.25
C LEU A 184 -3.60 4.58 -3.59
N GLU A 185 -2.96 5.08 -4.65
CA GLU A 185 -3.02 4.47 -5.98
C GLU A 185 -1.65 4.59 -6.64
N LEU A 186 -1.19 3.50 -7.27
CA LEU A 186 -0.05 3.52 -8.18
C LEU A 186 -0.47 2.85 -9.47
N LYS A 187 -0.54 3.62 -10.56
CA LYS A 187 -0.91 3.13 -11.88
C LYS A 187 0.11 3.51 -12.94
N THR A 188 0.30 2.62 -13.91
CA THR A 188 1.06 2.93 -15.12
C THR A 188 0.10 3.48 -16.16
N VAL A 189 0.44 4.64 -16.71
CA VAL A 189 -0.33 5.31 -17.77
C VAL A 189 0.53 5.45 -19.02
N PHE A 190 -0.11 5.46 -20.18
CA PHE A 190 0.56 5.57 -21.48
C PHE A 190 0.09 6.82 -22.21
N ASN A 191 1.02 7.49 -22.89
CA ASN A 191 0.73 8.62 -23.76
C ASN A 191 1.36 8.37 -25.14
N MET A 192 0.62 8.59 -26.23
CA MET A 192 1.15 8.44 -27.59
C MET A 192 2.04 9.63 -27.96
N LYS A 193 3.22 9.36 -28.53
CA LYS A 193 4.17 10.37 -28.99
C LYS A 193 4.65 9.99 -30.39
N GLY A 194 4.79 10.97 -31.29
CA GLY A 194 5.20 10.72 -32.69
C GLY A 194 6.48 9.87 -32.78
N ASN A 195 7.55 10.26 -32.07
CA ASN A 195 8.86 9.60 -32.20
C ASN A 195 8.97 8.28 -31.43
N TYR A 196 8.22 8.14 -30.32
CA TYR A 196 8.38 7.03 -29.37
C TYR A 196 7.23 6.01 -29.41
N GLY A 197 6.10 6.35 -30.05
CA GLY A 197 4.85 5.63 -29.89
C GLY A 197 4.32 5.73 -28.46
N ARG A 198 3.98 4.60 -27.85
CA ARG A 198 3.43 4.52 -26.48
C ARG A 198 4.51 4.84 -25.44
N LYS A 199 4.50 6.06 -24.90
CA LYS A 199 5.39 6.51 -23.81
C LYS A 199 4.80 6.16 -22.45
N ARG A 200 5.47 5.27 -21.71
CA ARG A 200 5.09 4.86 -20.35
C ARG A 200 5.38 5.96 -19.33
N ARG A 201 4.43 6.20 -18.43
CA ARG A 201 4.55 7.05 -17.23
C ARG A 201 3.93 6.33 -16.04
N VAL A 202 4.33 6.70 -14.84
CA VAL A 202 3.71 6.24 -13.59
C VAL A 202 2.99 7.41 -12.96
N SER A 203 1.73 7.20 -12.59
CA SER A 203 0.91 8.13 -11.81
C SER A 203 0.74 7.55 -10.41
N VAL A 204 1.01 8.36 -9.40
CA VAL A 204 0.87 8.01 -7.99
C VAL A 204 -0.07 9.03 -7.35
N LEU A 205 -1.02 8.54 -6.55
CA LEU A 205 -1.83 9.33 -5.63
C LEU A 205 -1.35 8.99 -4.22
N SER A 206 -0.97 10.01 -3.46
CA SER A 206 -0.55 9.86 -2.07
C SER A 206 -1.32 10.81 -1.15
N VAL A 207 -1.45 10.41 0.10
CA VAL A 207 -1.98 11.22 1.20
C VAL A 207 -0.90 11.37 2.27
N THR A 208 -0.79 12.57 2.83
CA THR A 208 0.18 12.97 3.84
C THR A 208 -0.58 13.59 5.01
N GLY A 209 -0.14 13.37 6.25
CA GLY A 209 -0.76 13.98 7.42
C GLY A 209 -0.07 13.63 8.73
N ASN A 210 -0.37 14.40 9.77
CA ASN A 210 0.30 14.38 11.07
C ASN A 210 -0.50 13.65 12.16
N LYS A 211 -1.58 12.95 11.79
CA LYS A 211 -2.53 12.29 12.73
C LYS A 211 -3.25 13.23 13.71
N ASN A 212 -3.10 14.54 13.57
CA ASN A 212 -3.70 15.56 14.43
C ASN A 212 -4.60 16.51 13.61
N GLY A 213 -5.33 15.95 12.63
CA GLY A 213 -6.28 16.71 11.80
C GLY A 213 -5.65 17.47 10.63
N LEU A 214 -4.32 17.56 10.51
CA LEU A 214 -3.67 18.15 9.33
C LEU A 214 -3.37 17.06 8.31
N ALA A 215 -3.97 17.17 7.12
CA ALA A 215 -3.71 16.23 6.03
C ALA A 215 -3.85 16.87 4.65
N GLY A 216 -3.14 16.32 3.68
CA GLY A 216 -3.16 16.75 2.29
C GLY A 216 -3.00 15.56 1.35
N PHE A 217 -3.49 15.70 0.12
CA PHE A 217 -3.30 14.68 -0.90
C PHE A 217 -2.89 15.30 -2.23
N ALA A 218 -2.11 14.56 -3.01
CA ALA A 218 -1.68 15.03 -4.31
C ALA A 218 -1.42 13.87 -5.27
N ASN A 219 -1.46 14.21 -6.56
CA ASN A 219 -1.08 13.33 -7.66
C ASN A 219 0.31 13.72 -8.18
N GLY A 220 1.21 12.73 -8.20
CA GLY A 220 2.54 12.81 -8.82
C GLY A 220 2.63 11.96 -10.08
N LYS A 221 3.28 12.49 -11.12
CA LYS A 221 3.58 11.75 -12.36
C LYS A 221 5.07 11.77 -12.67
N GLY A 222 5.61 10.62 -13.06
CA GLY A 222 7.04 10.44 -13.34
C GLY A 222 7.31 9.36 -14.40
N LEU A 223 8.55 9.26 -14.86
CA LEU A 223 8.99 8.13 -15.69
C LEU A 223 9.23 6.88 -14.84
N GLU A 224 9.80 7.09 -13.66
CA GLU A 224 10.08 6.07 -12.67
C GLU A 224 9.10 6.15 -11.50
N PRO A 225 8.81 5.02 -10.83
CA PRO A 225 7.90 5.01 -9.69
C PRO A 225 8.42 5.85 -8.52
N ARG A 226 9.72 5.78 -8.18
CA ARG A 226 10.31 6.55 -7.07
C ARG A 226 10.21 8.06 -7.30
N THR A 227 10.49 8.52 -8.51
CA THR A 227 10.35 9.94 -8.87
C THR A 227 8.90 10.41 -8.83
N ALA A 228 7.95 9.58 -9.25
CA ALA A 228 6.52 9.89 -9.14
C ALA A 228 6.05 9.97 -7.69
N MET A 229 6.49 9.04 -6.83
CA MET A 229 6.20 9.03 -5.39
C MET A 229 6.74 10.29 -4.71
N ARG A 230 8.01 10.65 -4.93
CA ARG A 230 8.61 11.87 -4.36
C ARG A 230 7.83 13.13 -4.74
N LYS A 231 7.46 13.26 -6.02
CA LYS A 231 6.63 14.40 -6.49
C LYS A 231 5.24 14.42 -5.84
N SER A 232 4.63 13.25 -5.67
CA SER A 232 3.32 13.11 -5.03
C SER A 232 3.39 13.49 -3.56
N LYS A 233 4.41 12.98 -2.86
CA LYS A 233 4.69 13.22 -1.44
C LYS A 233 4.88 14.70 -1.13
N ASN A 234 5.81 15.36 -1.80
CA ASN A 234 6.16 16.76 -1.50
C ASN A 234 5.01 17.70 -1.90
N ARG A 235 4.31 17.42 -3.01
CA ARG A 235 3.13 18.20 -3.40
C ARG A 235 1.94 18.03 -2.44
N ALA A 236 1.82 16.89 -1.79
CA ALA A 236 0.80 16.68 -0.76
C ALA A 236 1.12 17.47 0.51
N GLY A 237 2.41 17.55 0.89
CA GLY A 237 2.88 18.40 2.00
C GLY A 237 2.65 19.90 1.77
N GLN A 238 2.64 20.36 0.51
CA GLN A 238 2.31 21.74 0.17
C GLN A 238 0.80 22.05 0.18
N LYS A 239 -0.05 21.02 0.20
CA LYS A 239 -1.52 21.15 0.07
C LYS A 239 -2.22 20.57 1.29
N LEU A 240 -1.74 20.96 2.46
CA LEU A 240 -2.34 20.56 3.73
C LEU A 240 -3.64 21.31 3.97
N ILE A 241 -4.57 20.59 4.59
CA ILE A 241 -5.90 21.06 4.95
C ILE A 241 -6.08 20.69 6.42
N HIS A 242 -6.58 21.65 7.21
CA HIS A 242 -6.96 21.40 8.59
C HIS A 242 -8.37 20.82 8.65
N ILE A 243 -8.50 19.63 9.24
CA ILE A 243 -9.74 18.88 9.41
C ILE A 243 -10.09 18.90 10.89
N LYS A 244 -11.27 19.41 11.19
CA LYS A 244 -11.81 19.47 12.56
C LYS A 244 -12.17 18.05 13.03
N LEU A 245 -11.70 17.65 14.20
CA LEU A 245 -11.95 16.33 14.79
C LEU A 245 -12.78 16.49 16.07
N PHE A 246 -13.85 15.71 16.19
CA PHE A 246 -14.61 15.63 17.44
C PHE A 246 -13.91 14.67 18.41
N ASN A 247 -13.61 15.16 19.62
CA ASN A 247 -12.91 14.43 20.69
C ASN A 247 -11.61 13.74 20.20
N ASN A 248 -10.94 14.30 19.19
CA ASN A 248 -9.73 13.73 18.59
C ASN A 248 -9.85 12.27 18.10
N HIS A 249 -11.05 11.78 17.80
CA HIS A 249 -11.25 10.40 17.33
C HIS A 249 -12.22 10.24 16.14
N THR A 250 -13.22 11.12 15.99
CA THR A 250 -14.28 11.00 14.96
C THR A 250 -14.61 12.35 14.29
N VAL A 251 -15.53 12.34 13.32
CA VAL A 251 -16.14 13.53 12.69
C VAL A 251 -17.31 14.08 13.53
N TYR A 252 -17.72 15.33 13.31
CA TYR A 252 -18.75 16.00 14.12
C TYR A 252 -20.19 15.51 13.89
N HIS A 253 -20.54 15.20 12.64
CA HIS A 253 -21.90 14.80 12.27
C HIS A 253 -21.91 13.84 11.08
N ASP A 254 -23.07 13.23 10.83
CA ASP A 254 -23.33 12.49 9.60
C ASP A 254 -23.25 13.46 8.42
N PHE A 255 -22.60 13.07 7.32
CA PHE A 255 -22.62 13.88 6.10
C PHE A 255 -22.66 13.02 4.83
N PHE A 256 -23.24 13.60 3.80
CA PHE A 256 -23.27 13.05 2.45
C PHE A 256 -22.43 13.92 1.53
N THR A 257 -21.50 13.30 0.81
CA THR A 257 -20.76 13.99 -0.25
C THR A 257 -20.78 13.24 -1.57
N GLN A 258 -20.70 14.02 -2.64
CA GLN A 258 -20.64 13.50 -3.99
C GLN A 258 -19.55 14.22 -4.77
N PHE A 259 -18.69 13.46 -5.44
CA PHE A 259 -17.74 14.00 -6.41
C PHE A 259 -17.84 13.20 -7.72
N GLY A 260 -18.35 13.83 -8.76
CA GLY A 260 -18.74 13.14 -10.00
C GLY A 260 -19.79 12.05 -9.72
N ALA A 261 -19.54 10.83 -10.17
CA ALA A 261 -20.41 9.67 -9.96
C ALA A 261 -20.12 8.88 -8.66
N THR A 262 -19.18 9.34 -7.82
CA THR A 262 -18.86 8.69 -6.55
C THR A 262 -19.63 9.39 -5.43
N LYS A 263 -20.48 8.64 -4.73
CA LYS A 263 -21.25 9.11 -3.57
C LYS A 263 -20.67 8.49 -2.30
N ILE A 264 -20.50 9.27 -1.26
CA ILE A 264 -20.00 8.82 0.04
C ILE A 264 -20.96 9.28 1.12
N THR A 265 -21.38 8.34 1.96
CA THR A 265 -22.03 8.67 3.21
C THR A 265 -21.10 8.31 4.36
N VAL A 266 -20.91 9.26 5.27
CA VAL A 266 -20.07 9.12 6.44
C VAL A 266 -20.93 9.28 7.69
N SER A 267 -20.66 8.45 8.69
CA SER A 267 -21.28 8.52 9.99
C SER A 267 -20.25 8.44 11.12
N PRO A 268 -20.32 9.34 12.12
CA PRO A 268 -19.51 9.25 13.30
C PRO A 268 -19.89 8.02 14.13
N LYS A 269 -18.92 7.52 14.88
CA LYS A 269 -19.07 6.33 15.72
C LYS A 269 -18.44 6.54 17.08
N PRO A 270 -18.98 5.89 18.14
CA PRO A 270 -18.40 5.96 19.47
C PRO A 270 -17.01 5.33 19.47
N GLU A 271 -16.24 5.65 20.51
CA GLU A 271 -14.90 5.12 20.72
C GLU A 271 -14.91 3.58 20.77
N GLY A 272 -13.90 2.97 20.14
CA GLY A 272 -13.75 1.51 20.10
C GLY A 272 -14.49 0.83 18.93
N TYR A 273 -15.24 1.56 18.12
CA TYR A 273 -15.89 1.00 16.93
C TYR A 273 -14.88 0.67 15.81
N GLY A 274 -13.82 1.48 15.71
CA GLY A 274 -12.77 1.42 14.70
C GLY A 274 -13.20 1.93 13.33
N LEU A 275 -12.32 1.74 12.34
CA LEU A 275 -12.54 2.19 10.96
C LEU A 275 -13.23 1.11 10.12
N ARG A 276 -14.55 1.25 9.90
CA ARG A 276 -15.34 0.38 9.01
C ARG A 276 -15.72 1.14 7.75
N CYS A 277 -14.76 1.19 6.82
CA CYS A 277 -14.88 1.94 5.58
C CYS A 277 -14.10 1.29 4.43
N HIS A 278 -14.18 1.88 3.24
CA HIS A 278 -13.35 1.46 2.10
C HIS A 278 -11.85 1.61 2.44
N ARG A 279 -11.01 0.67 2.00
CA ARG A 279 -9.56 0.61 2.33
C ARG A 279 -8.80 1.92 2.11
N ALA A 280 -9.15 2.68 1.07
CA ALA A 280 -8.55 3.99 0.80
C ALA A 280 -8.98 5.05 1.82
N ILE A 281 -10.24 5.04 2.23
CA ILE A 281 -10.75 5.92 3.30
C ILE A 281 -10.08 5.56 4.62
N LYS A 282 -9.95 4.26 4.91
CA LYS A 282 -9.24 3.78 6.10
C LYS A 282 -7.81 4.36 6.18
N THR A 283 -7.04 4.25 5.09
CA THR A 283 -5.68 4.83 5.05
C THR A 283 -5.65 6.35 5.13
N MET A 284 -6.68 7.04 4.63
CA MET A 284 -6.79 8.50 4.80
C MET A 284 -7.08 8.85 6.26
N CYS A 285 -8.03 8.18 6.90
CA CYS A 285 -8.36 8.34 8.32
C CYS A 285 -7.15 8.11 9.22
N GLU A 286 -6.37 7.05 8.98
CA GLU A 286 -5.15 6.74 9.74
C GLU A 286 -4.08 7.84 9.64
N VAL A 287 -4.02 8.56 8.52
CA VAL A 287 -3.09 9.67 8.29
C VAL A 287 -3.63 11.00 8.84
N ILE A 288 -4.95 11.19 8.82
CA ILE A 288 -5.64 12.36 9.39
C ILE A 288 -5.65 12.30 10.92
N GLY A 289 -5.83 11.11 11.52
CA GLY A 289 -6.04 10.93 12.96
C GLY A 289 -7.43 10.44 13.37
N ILE A 290 -8.30 10.11 12.40
CA ILE A 290 -9.63 9.58 12.68
C ILE A 290 -9.50 8.10 13.05
N LYS A 291 -9.99 7.73 14.25
CA LYS A 291 -9.94 6.38 14.80
C LYS A 291 -11.23 5.61 14.58
N ASP A 292 -12.38 6.29 14.70
CA ASP A 292 -13.70 5.67 14.64
C ASP A 292 -14.53 6.31 13.54
N LEU A 293 -14.95 5.50 12.56
CA LEU A 293 -15.75 5.99 11.45
C LEU A 293 -16.47 4.85 10.74
N PHE A 294 -17.73 5.10 10.37
CA PHE A 294 -18.39 4.33 9.33
C PHE A 294 -18.47 5.14 8.05
N ALA A 295 -18.00 4.60 6.93
CA ALA A 295 -18.17 5.26 5.64
C ALA A 295 -18.52 4.26 4.54
N LYS A 296 -19.59 4.57 3.81
CA LYS A 296 -20.06 3.78 2.67
C LYS A 296 -19.83 4.57 1.39
N VAL A 297 -19.19 3.92 0.43
CA VAL A 297 -19.04 4.44 -0.94
C VAL A 297 -20.07 3.75 -1.82
N GLU A 298 -20.79 4.54 -2.62
CA GLU A 298 -21.77 4.11 -3.61
C GLU A 298 -21.45 4.71 -5.00
N GLY A 299 -21.84 4.02 -6.06
CA GLY A 299 -21.53 4.42 -7.44
C GLY A 299 -20.10 4.06 -7.85
N SER A 300 -19.37 5.02 -8.42
CA SER A 300 -18.02 4.77 -8.96
C SER A 300 -16.97 4.60 -7.86
N THR A 301 -16.15 3.55 -7.95
CA THR A 301 -15.08 3.24 -6.97
C THR A 301 -13.70 3.78 -7.38
N ASN A 302 -13.64 4.85 -8.18
CA ASN A 302 -12.37 5.48 -8.56
C ASN A 302 -11.71 6.15 -7.34
N ILE A 303 -10.49 5.71 -7.00
CA ILE A 303 -9.76 6.15 -5.80
C ILE A 303 -9.54 7.68 -5.78
N ASN A 304 -9.29 8.30 -6.95
CA ASN A 304 -9.12 9.75 -7.02
C ASN A 304 -10.41 10.50 -6.64
N HIS A 305 -11.57 9.99 -7.07
CA HIS A 305 -12.85 10.61 -6.79
C HIS A 305 -13.28 10.34 -5.35
N ILE A 306 -13.03 9.12 -4.84
CA ILE A 306 -13.24 8.79 -3.43
C ILE A 306 -12.45 9.76 -2.53
N THR A 307 -11.17 9.97 -2.84
CA THR A 307 -10.29 10.87 -2.08
C THR A 307 -10.84 12.29 -2.08
N LYS A 308 -11.17 12.83 -3.26
CA LYS A 308 -11.72 14.19 -3.38
C LYS A 308 -13.07 14.36 -2.67
N ALA A 309 -14.00 13.42 -2.86
CA ALA A 309 -15.31 13.44 -2.20
C ALA A 309 -15.19 13.39 -0.68
N PHE A 310 -14.26 12.57 -0.16
CA PHE A 310 -14.05 12.42 1.26
C PHE A 310 -13.47 13.69 1.89
N PHE A 311 -12.40 14.25 1.30
CA PHE A 311 -11.83 15.52 1.78
C PHE A 311 -12.81 16.69 1.64
N LEU A 312 -13.61 16.74 0.57
CA LEU A 312 -14.67 17.75 0.43
C LEU A 312 -15.68 17.70 1.58
N GLY A 313 -16.06 16.49 2.02
CA GLY A 313 -16.98 16.32 3.14
C GLY A 313 -16.39 16.72 4.48
N LEU A 314 -15.13 16.36 4.71
CA LEU A 314 -14.41 16.73 5.93
C LEU A 314 -14.15 18.24 6.04
N VAL A 315 -14.00 18.93 4.92
CA VAL A 315 -13.86 20.40 4.89
C VAL A 315 -15.19 21.09 5.15
N ASN A 316 -16.28 20.57 4.58
CA ASN A 316 -17.61 21.17 4.70
C ASN A 316 -18.34 20.83 6.01
N GLN A 317 -17.76 19.97 6.85
CA GLN A 317 -18.38 19.63 8.14
C GLN A 317 -18.44 20.86 9.04
N LYS A 318 -19.56 21.03 9.75
CA LYS A 318 -19.77 22.09 10.72
C LYS A 318 -19.48 21.58 12.13
N THR A 319 -18.91 22.42 12.98
CA THR A 319 -18.74 22.08 14.39
C THR A 319 -20.07 22.18 15.14
N HIS A 320 -20.18 21.54 16.30
CA HIS A 320 -21.37 21.66 17.15
C HIS A 320 -21.65 23.10 17.57
N ALA A 321 -20.60 23.89 17.82
CA ALA A 321 -20.71 25.31 18.12
C ALA A 321 -21.26 26.13 16.94
N GLU A 322 -20.74 25.88 15.73
CA GLU A 322 -21.24 26.53 14.50
C GLU A 322 -22.72 26.22 14.27
N ILE A 323 -23.14 24.97 14.45
CA ILE A 323 -24.54 24.55 14.27
C ILE A 323 -25.45 25.21 15.31
N ALA A 324 -25.04 25.22 16.59
CA ALA A 324 -25.79 25.86 17.66
C ALA A 324 -25.96 27.36 17.40
N GLN A 325 -24.90 28.03 16.95
CA GLN A 325 -24.92 29.46 16.63
C GLN A 325 -25.78 29.79 15.42
N GLU A 326 -25.73 28.99 14.35
CA GLU A 326 -26.55 29.18 13.14
C GLU A 326 -28.05 29.04 13.42
N LYS A 327 -28.41 28.06 14.25
CA LYS A 327 -29.80 27.84 14.67
C LYS A 327 -30.25 28.75 15.81
N GLY A 328 -29.32 29.26 16.62
CA GLY A 328 -29.63 29.98 17.84
C GLY A 328 -30.28 29.09 18.90
N LEU A 329 -29.96 27.80 18.95
CA LEU A 329 -30.52 26.82 19.89
C LEU A 329 -29.42 25.99 20.55
N HIS A 330 -29.67 25.48 21.76
CA HIS A 330 -28.78 24.53 22.42
C HIS A 330 -28.76 23.19 21.69
N LEU A 331 -27.56 22.68 21.42
CA LEU A 331 -27.40 21.33 20.88
C LEU A 331 -27.33 20.33 22.04
N VAL A 332 -28.32 19.45 22.14
CA VAL A 332 -28.42 18.45 23.22
C VAL A 332 -28.19 17.05 22.67
N GLN A 333 -27.34 16.29 23.35
CA GLN A 333 -27.10 14.87 23.09
C GLN A 333 -27.90 14.01 24.06
N TYR A 334 -28.60 13.03 23.50
CA TYR A 334 -29.21 11.92 24.23
C TYR A 334 -28.42 10.65 23.93
N SER A 335 -27.96 9.95 24.97
CA SER A 335 -27.18 8.72 24.83
C SER A 335 -27.78 7.61 25.70
N GLU A 336 -27.87 6.40 25.15
CA GLU A 336 -28.33 5.21 25.89
C GLU A 336 -27.40 4.89 27.07
N ALA A 337 -26.10 5.16 26.92
CA ALA A 337 -25.09 4.93 27.97
C ALA A 337 -25.30 5.81 29.21
N THR A 338 -25.90 7.00 29.04
CA THR A 338 -26.23 7.91 30.14
C THR A 338 -27.69 7.80 30.57
N GLY A 339 -28.40 6.74 30.17
CA GLY A 339 -29.82 6.58 30.46
C GLY A 339 -30.69 7.66 29.81
N PHE A 340 -30.29 8.15 28.63
CA PHE A 340 -30.92 9.27 27.93
C PHE A 340 -30.90 10.59 28.71
N PHE A 341 -29.93 10.78 29.60
CA PHE A 341 -29.73 12.07 30.27
C PHE A 341 -29.34 13.16 29.24
N PRO A 342 -30.03 14.33 29.22
CA PRO A 342 -29.77 15.41 28.26
C PRO A 342 -28.43 16.09 28.56
N THR A 343 -27.45 15.90 27.69
CA THR A 343 -26.13 16.56 27.81
C THR A 343 -26.02 17.69 26.78
N VAL A 344 -25.79 18.92 27.22
CA VAL A 344 -25.62 20.06 26.31
C VAL A 344 -24.22 20.01 25.71
N LEU A 345 -24.12 19.81 24.39
CA LEU A 345 -22.86 19.77 23.64
C LEU A 345 -22.36 21.17 23.27
N ALA A 346 -23.28 22.06 22.90
CA ALA A 346 -22.95 23.43 22.50
C ALA A 346 -24.10 24.37 22.80
N SER A 347 -23.76 25.60 23.20
CA SER A 347 -24.70 26.69 23.47
C SER A 347 -24.42 27.88 22.54
N PRO A 348 -25.45 28.49 21.94
CA PRO A 348 -25.28 29.72 21.18
C PRO A 348 -25.03 30.91 22.12
N THR A 349 -24.51 32.02 21.57
CA THR A 349 -24.36 33.28 22.32
C THR A 349 -25.70 33.87 22.72
N LYS A 350 -26.70 33.80 21.85
CA LYS A 350 -28.09 34.18 22.10
C LYS A 350 -29.00 33.02 21.70
N CYS A 351 -29.78 32.52 22.65
CA CYS A 351 -30.77 31.48 22.39
C CYS A 351 -32.09 32.12 21.94
N ARG A 352 -32.71 31.51 20.92
CA ARG A 352 -34.06 31.85 20.48
C ARG A 352 -35.09 31.36 21.49
N THR A 353 -36.22 32.07 21.58
CA THR A 353 -37.39 31.63 22.34
C THR A 353 -38.25 30.69 21.51
N GLU A 354 -39.16 29.96 22.16
CA GLU A 354 -40.07 29.01 21.47
C GLU A 354 -40.95 29.69 20.42
N GLU A 355 -41.34 30.95 20.65
CA GLU A 355 -42.14 31.76 19.72
C GLU A 355 -41.40 32.11 18.43
N GLU A 356 -40.06 32.21 18.48
CA GLU A 356 -39.21 32.52 17.32
C GLU A 356 -38.95 31.30 16.42
N ILE A 357 -39.29 30.08 16.87
CA ILE A 357 -39.05 28.84 16.14
C ILE A 357 -40.22 28.57 15.20
N ASP A 358 -39.95 28.48 13.89
CA ASP A 358 -40.98 28.10 12.93
C ASP A 358 -41.39 26.63 13.10
N LYS A 359 -42.68 26.35 13.05
CA LYS A 359 -43.23 24.98 13.20
C LYS A 359 -42.78 24.03 12.09
N LYS A 360 -42.39 24.57 10.93
CA LYS A 360 -41.89 23.79 9.78
C LYS A 360 -40.38 23.60 9.79
N GLU A 361 -39.67 24.19 10.75
CA GLU A 361 -38.22 24.10 10.83
C GLU A 361 -37.75 22.68 11.17
N ILE A 362 -36.69 22.22 10.49
CA ILE A 362 -36.06 20.94 10.79
C ILE A 362 -35.18 21.09 12.03
N LEU A 363 -35.66 20.54 13.15
CA LEU A 363 -34.93 20.50 14.43
C LEU A 363 -34.10 19.22 14.62
N ASP A 364 -34.40 18.15 13.87
CA ASP A 364 -33.58 16.93 13.91
C ASP A 364 -32.18 17.21 13.36
N PHE A 365 -31.19 17.11 14.24
CA PHE A 365 -29.78 17.30 13.95
C PHE A 365 -29.32 16.50 12.72
N LYS A 366 -29.74 15.24 12.62
CA LYS A 366 -29.29 14.36 11.53
C LYS A 366 -29.88 14.79 10.19
N LEU A 367 -31.16 15.17 10.19
CA LEU A 367 -31.84 15.60 8.98
C LEU A 367 -31.30 16.95 8.50
N TYR A 368 -31.01 17.85 9.43
CA TYR A 368 -30.38 19.14 9.16
C TYR A 368 -28.97 18.97 8.55
N CYS A 369 -28.08 18.22 9.18
CA CYS A 369 -26.70 18.02 8.70
C CYS A 369 -26.60 17.28 7.35
N MET A 370 -27.61 16.50 6.99
CA MET A 370 -27.66 15.74 5.74
C MET A 370 -28.39 16.48 4.62
N ASP A 371 -28.81 17.73 4.82
CA ASP A 371 -29.62 18.51 3.88
C ASP A 371 -30.88 17.76 3.43
N GLY A 372 -31.59 17.14 4.38
CA GLY A 372 -32.79 16.34 4.10
C GLY A 372 -32.53 14.98 3.43
N LYS A 373 -31.27 14.59 3.18
CA LYS A 373 -30.94 13.30 2.57
C LYS A 373 -30.97 12.18 3.60
N VAL A 374 -31.83 11.20 3.38
CA VAL A 374 -31.90 10.00 4.21
C VAL A 374 -31.13 8.86 3.53
N THR A 375 -30.28 8.18 4.30
CA THR A 375 -29.64 6.95 3.82
C THR A 375 -30.67 5.85 3.68
N LEU A 376 -30.87 5.34 2.46
CA LEU A 376 -31.75 4.20 2.23
C LEU A 376 -31.18 2.97 2.97
N ARG A 377 -31.89 2.53 4.02
CA ARG A 377 -31.60 1.26 4.68
C ARG A 377 -32.14 0.13 3.80
N LYS A 378 -31.26 -0.56 3.08
CA LYS A 378 -31.64 -1.77 2.34
C LYS A 378 -32.18 -2.82 3.31
N LYS A 379 -33.33 -3.41 2.97
CA LYS A 379 -33.85 -4.58 3.71
C LYS A 379 -32.79 -5.69 3.67
N LYS A 380 -32.58 -6.35 4.80
CA LYS A 380 -31.66 -7.49 4.86
C LYS A 380 -32.16 -8.56 3.89
N ILE A 381 -31.26 -9.13 3.09
CA ILE A 381 -31.60 -10.25 2.22
C ILE A 381 -31.99 -11.40 3.14
N PRO A 382 -33.19 -11.97 2.98
CA PRO A 382 -33.61 -13.07 3.82
C PRO A 382 -32.65 -14.27 3.61
N PRO A 383 -32.41 -15.09 4.64
CA PRO A 383 -31.62 -16.31 4.52
C PRO A 383 -32.15 -17.22 3.40
N PHE A 384 -31.29 -17.99 2.73
CA PHE A 384 -31.70 -18.84 1.60
C PHE A 384 -32.87 -19.78 1.95
N TYR A 385 -32.96 -20.23 3.20
CA TYR A 385 -33.96 -21.18 3.65
C TYR A 385 -35.37 -20.58 3.85
N THR A 386 -35.55 -19.26 3.77
CA THR A 386 -36.87 -18.64 4.04
C THR A 386 -37.94 -19.08 3.05
N ASN A 387 -37.54 -19.50 1.85
CA ASN A 387 -38.46 -19.94 0.80
C ASN A 387 -38.83 -21.43 0.92
N HIS A 388 -38.19 -22.18 1.83
CA HIS A 388 -38.47 -23.61 1.98
C HIS A 388 -39.77 -23.84 2.77
N LYS A 389 -40.54 -24.86 2.35
CA LYS A 389 -41.78 -25.28 3.02
C LYS A 389 -41.55 -25.64 4.50
N SER A 390 -40.40 -26.22 4.83
CA SER A 390 -40.01 -26.53 6.21
C SER A 390 -39.92 -25.28 7.08
N TRP A 391 -39.34 -24.19 6.56
CA TRP A 391 -39.25 -22.92 7.27
C TRP A 391 -40.62 -22.26 7.45
N GLN A 392 -41.49 -22.34 6.44
CA GLN A 392 -42.87 -21.85 6.57
C GLN A 392 -43.66 -22.63 7.63
N LEU A 393 -43.49 -23.95 7.69
CA LEU A 393 -44.09 -24.79 8.73
C LEU A 393 -43.53 -24.45 10.12
N TYR A 394 -42.22 -24.20 10.22
CA TYR A 394 -41.60 -23.72 11.45
C TYR A 394 -42.17 -22.38 11.89
N LEU A 395 -42.26 -21.38 11.00
CA LEU A 395 -42.87 -20.08 11.29
C LEU A 395 -44.31 -20.24 11.77
N ARG A 396 -45.13 -21.04 11.09
CA ARG A 396 -46.52 -21.32 11.51
C ARG A 396 -46.61 -21.91 12.92
N LYS A 397 -45.67 -22.81 13.27
CA LYS A 397 -45.59 -23.39 14.62
C LYS A 397 -45.13 -22.37 15.68
N GLN A 398 -44.27 -21.41 15.31
CA GLN A 398 -43.79 -20.35 16.20
C GLN A 398 -44.78 -19.17 16.32
N GLU A 399 -45.63 -18.94 15.32
CA GLU A 399 -46.60 -17.83 15.27
C GLU A 399 -47.47 -17.77 16.53
N LYS A 400 -47.89 -18.94 17.05
CA LYS A 400 -48.68 -19.05 18.29
C LYS A 400 -47.96 -18.54 19.56
N ILE A 401 -46.62 -18.45 19.53
CA ILE A 401 -45.79 -18.03 20.68
C ILE A 401 -45.16 -16.64 20.42
N ARG A 402 -45.30 -16.08 19.20
CA ARG A 402 -44.50 -14.98 18.65
C ARG A 402 -44.38 -13.69 19.49
N ASN A 403 -45.24 -13.45 20.47
CA ASN A 403 -45.14 -12.32 21.40
C ASN A 403 -45.36 -12.69 22.87
N GLN A 404 -45.43 -13.97 23.21
CA GLN A 404 -45.78 -14.40 24.58
C GLN A 404 -44.81 -13.84 25.62
N ASP A 405 -43.50 -13.85 25.35
CA ASP A 405 -42.50 -13.31 26.27
C ASP A 405 -42.62 -11.79 26.44
N GLN A 406 -42.86 -11.05 25.35
CA GLN A 406 -43.04 -9.60 25.42
C GLN A 406 -44.31 -9.24 26.18
N VAL A 407 -45.42 -9.93 25.92
CA VAL A 407 -46.68 -9.76 26.67
C VAL A 407 -46.46 -10.07 28.14
N ARG A 408 -45.69 -11.12 28.46
CA ARG A 408 -45.35 -11.48 29.84
C ARG A 408 -44.51 -10.40 30.54
N ILE A 409 -43.54 -9.82 29.84
CA ILE A 409 -42.73 -8.70 30.35
C ILE A 409 -43.63 -7.49 30.58
N ASN A 410 -44.45 -7.11 29.60
CA ASN A 410 -45.37 -5.97 29.72
C ASN A 410 -46.33 -6.15 30.90
N LEU A 411 -46.92 -7.34 31.07
CA LEU A 411 -47.78 -7.66 32.21
C LEU A 411 -47.05 -7.54 33.56
N LYS A 412 -45.80 -8.01 33.64
CA LYS A 412 -44.97 -7.84 34.84
C LYS A 412 -44.63 -6.38 35.11
N VAL A 413 -44.41 -5.57 34.08
CA VAL A 413 -44.12 -4.13 34.21
C VAL A 413 -45.37 -3.37 34.68
N GLU A 414 -46.53 -3.66 34.08
CA GLU A 414 -47.80 -2.98 34.39
C GLU A 414 -48.41 -3.42 35.73
N TYR A 415 -48.39 -4.73 36.02
CA TYR A 415 -49.12 -5.31 37.16
C TYR A 415 -48.21 -5.93 38.24
N GLY A 416 -46.88 -5.92 38.05
CA GLY A 416 -45.91 -6.55 38.96
C GLY A 416 -45.84 -8.08 38.88
N GLU A 417 -46.79 -8.72 38.19
CA GLU A 417 -46.87 -10.17 38.01
C GLU A 417 -47.51 -10.53 36.66
N VAL A 418 -47.41 -11.79 36.24
CA VAL A 418 -48.06 -12.25 35.00
C VAL A 418 -49.54 -12.50 35.30
N ARG A 419 -50.43 -11.67 34.75
CA ARG A 419 -51.88 -11.81 34.88
C ARG A 419 -52.54 -12.29 33.60
N SER A 420 -53.64 -13.01 33.76
CA SER A 420 -54.58 -13.40 32.71
C SER A 420 -55.95 -12.83 33.08
N PHE A 421 -56.82 -12.64 32.09
CA PHE A 421 -58.24 -12.35 32.33
C PHE A 421 -58.88 -13.31 33.36
N LEU A 422 -58.44 -14.57 33.37
CA LEU A 422 -58.91 -15.57 34.35
C LEU A 422 -58.44 -15.24 35.77
N THR A 423 -57.24 -14.69 35.93
CA THR A 423 -56.70 -14.27 37.22
C THR A 423 -57.43 -13.04 37.77
N ASP A 424 -57.94 -12.18 36.90
CA ASP A 424 -58.74 -11.01 37.29
C ASP A 424 -60.16 -11.41 37.74
N LYS A 425 -60.76 -12.41 37.09
CA LYS A 425 -62.10 -12.93 37.43
C LYS A 425 -62.08 -13.92 38.60
N TYR A 426 -61.01 -14.71 38.71
CA TYR A 426 -60.83 -15.77 39.70
C TYR A 426 -59.41 -15.67 40.30
N PRO A 427 -59.24 -14.96 41.43
CA PRO A 427 -57.93 -14.69 42.04
C PRO A 427 -57.13 -15.95 42.42
N GLU A 428 -57.80 -17.07 42.64
CA GLU A 428 -57.23 -18.39 42.92
C GLU A 428 -56.55 -19.01 41.70
N CYS A 429 -56.91 -18.60 40.48
CA CYS A 429 -56.33 -19.08 39.23
C CYS A 429 -54.96 -18.42 38.93
N LYS A 430 -54.14 -18.21 39.97
CA LYS A 430 -52.75 -17.74 39.81
C LYS A 430 -51.87 -18.90 39.33
N PRO A 431 -51.11 -18.73 38.23
CA PRO A 431 -50.17 -19.75 37.82
C PRO A 431 -49.14 -19.96 38.93
N ALA A 432 -48.91 -21.22 39.33
CA ALA A 432 -47.92 -21.56 40.34
C ALA A 432 -46.55 -20.97 39.95
N LYS A 433 -45.93 -20.21 40.85
CA LYS A 433 -44.57 -19.71 40.65
C LYS A 433 -43.64 -20.93 40.61
N TRP A 434 -43.11 -21.24 39.43
CA TRP A 434 -42.09 -22.28 39.31
C TRP A 434 -40.83 -21.78 40.01
N VAL A 435 -40.59 -22.26 41.23
CA VAL A 435 -39.37 -21.99 41.98
C VAL A 435 -38.27 -22.80 41.32
N LYS A 436 -37.34 -22.11 40.64
CA LYS A 436 -36.12 -22.75 40.16
C LYS A 436 -35.39 -23.26 41.41
N GLN A 437 -35.16 -24.58 41.51
CA GLN A 437 -34.28 -25.12 42.57
C GLN A 437 -32.97 -24.32 42.51
N LYS A 438 -32.61 -23.66 43.61
CA LYS A 438 -31.33 -22.97 43.71
C LYS A 438 -30.24 -24.03 43.61
N ASP A 439 -29.29 -23.84 42.69
CA ASP A 439 -28.06 -24.62 42.68
C ASP A 439 -27.31 -24.29 43.99
N PRO A 440 -27.08 -25.27 44.89
CA PRO A 440 -26.51 -25.00 46.22
C PRO A 440 -25.08 -24.41 46.16
N GLU A 441 -24.37 -24.54 45.04
CA GLU A 441 -23.03 -23.98 44.84
C GLU A 441 -23.01 -22.48 44.49
N ALA A 442 -24.17 -21.87 44.20
CA ALA A 442 -24.25 -20.46 43.82
C ALA A 442 -24.40 -19.49 45.01
N GLU A 443 -24.51 -20.00 46.25
CA GLU A 443 -24.61 -19.17 47.47
C GLU A 443 -23.26 -18.96 48.19
N GLU A 444 -22.17 -19.57 47.71
CA GLU A 444 -20.83 -19.46 48.34
C GLU A 444 -19.82 -18.52 47.63
N ASN A 445 -20.23 -17.74 46.61
CA ASN A 445 -19.35 -16.75 45.97
C ASN A 445 -19.98 -15.35 45.87
#